data_AF-A0A975VDQ2-F1
#
_entry.id   AF-A0A975VDQ2-F1
#
_cell.length_a   1.000
_cell.length_b   1.000
_cell.length_c   1.000
_cell.angle_alpha   90.00
_cell.angle_beta   90.00
_cell.angle_gamma   90.00
#
_symmetry.space_group_name_H-M   'P 1'
#
loop_
_entity.id
_entity.type
_entity.pdbx_description
1 polymer ?
#
loop_
_entity_poly.entity_id
_entity_poly.type
_entity_poly.pdbx_seq_one_letter_code
_entity_poly.pdbx_strand_id
1 'polypeptide(L)'
;MTFEYVSVEEAISRRGLRMVVVANVPSGWGEAAKGILHIKAIDWAAVRLAYDSEALTQWCGHRNAPVAIYDDERPRAGWAEILLLAERLAPTPSLLPADPADRALALGLSHEICGEEGLGWTRRLQLVQAGLQNAGGFPERVAKYLAKKYGYRPEAGAAAGARAAQLLGTLAARLAAQREAGSSYYIGDSLTAVDVYSAAFMAMFAPLPAPQCEMDAATRVAFETRDSQTEAALAPILLAHRDMMYAQHLELPLSL
;
A
#
# COMPACT_ATOMS: atom_id res chain seq x y z
N MET A 1 16.09 3.72 -13.48
CA MET A 1 16.99 4.50 -12.60
C MET A 1 16.79 3.95 -11.21
N THR A 2 17.85 3.45 -10.58
CA THR A 2 17.79 2.92 -9.21
C THR A 2 17.61 4.09 -8.26
N PHE A 3 16.57 4.04 -7.45
CA PHE A 3 16.28 5.05 -6.44
C PHE A 3 17.45 5.21 -5.45
N GLU A 4 17.99 6.42 -5.30
CA GLU A 4 19.12 6.69 -4.42
C GLU A 4 18.64 6.93 -2.98
N TYR A 5 19.22 6.17 -2.05
CA TYR A 5 18.91 6.29 -0.63
C TYR A 5 19.94 7.15 0.08
N VAL A 6 19.46 8.16 0.79
CA VAL A 6 20.28 8.99 1.68
C VAL A 6 20.38 8.34 3.06
N SER A 7 21.41 8.71 3.82
CA SER A 7 21.55 8.25 5.20
C SER A 7 20.48 8.87 6.12
N VAL A 8 20.30 8.29 7.30
CA VAL A 8 19.36 8.83 8.30
C VAL A 8 19.82 10.22 8.76
N GLU A 9 21.11 10.39 8.98
CA GLU A 9 21.73 11.64 9.41
C GLU A 9 21.57 12.73 8.35
N GLU A 10 21.80 12.39 7.08
CA GLU A 10 21.57 13.31 5.97
C GLU A 10 20.08 13.71 5.91
N ALA A 11 19.17 12.73 5.96
CA ALA A 11 17.73 12.98 5.88
C ALA A 11 17.20 13.87 7.01
N ILE A 12 17.73 13.73 8.24
CA ILE A 12 17.41 14.59 9.38
C ILE A 12 17.85 16.02 9.12
N SER A 13 19.05 16.22 8.56
CA SER A 13 19.60 17.55 8.27
C SER A 13 19.00 18.23 7.02
N ARG A 14 18.36 17.46 6.14
CA ARG A 14 17.85 17.91 4.84
C ARG A 14 16.48 18.56 4.95
N ARG A 15 16.23 19.54 4.08
CA ARG A 15 14.90 20.17 3.86
C ARG A 15 14.14 19.50 2.71
N GLY A 16 12.87 19.85 2.55
CA GLY A 16 11.96 19.25 1.58
C GLY A 16 11.34 17.95 2.08
N LEU A 17 10.75 17.18 1.17
CA LEU A 17 10.10 15.92 1.51
C LEU A 17 11.13 14.79 1.63
N ARG A 18 11.11 14.08 2.74
CA ARG A 18 11.85 12.84 2.95
C ARG A 18 10.85 11.75 3.30
N MET A 19 11.07 10.55 2.79
CA MET A 19 10.19 9.43 3.10
C MET A 19 11.00 8.18 3.44
N VAL A 20 10.74 7.65 4.64
CA VAL A 20 11.27 6.35 5.07
C VAL A 20 10.44 5.26 4.41
N VAL A 21 11.08 4.32 3.73
CA VAL A 21 10.42 3.19 3.04
C VAL A 21 11.10 1.87 3.36
N VAL A 22 10.34 0.77 3.24
CA VAL A 22 10.93 -0.58 3.32
C VAL A 22 11.65 -0.87 2.00
N ALA A 23 12.93 -1.19 2.07
CA ALA A 23 13.69 -1.57 0.89
C ALA A 23 13.34 -2.99 0.42
N ASN A 24 13.36 -3.20 -0.90
CA ASN A 24 13.27 -4.52 -1.57
C ASN A 24 11.97 -5.32 -1.32
N VAL A 25 10.95 -4.69 -0.72
CA VAL A 25 9.63 -5.28 -0.50
C VAL A 25 8.59 -4.30 -1.05
N PRO A 26 7.74 -4.71 -2.02
CA PRO A 26 6.71 -3.84 -2.58
C PRO A 26 5.54 -3.73 -1.60
N SER A 27 5.76 -3.01 -0.50
CA SER A 27 4.77 -2.77 0.54
C SER A 27 3.62 -1.95 -0.02
N GLY A 28 2.38 -2.44 0.05
CA GLY A 28 1.21 -1.72 -0.50
C GLY A 28 1.11 -0.27 -0.02
N TRP A 29 1.36 -0.01 1.26
CA TRP A 29 1.38 1.36 1.80
C TRP A 29 2.55 2.19 1.23
N GLY A 30 3.74 1.60 1.11
CA GLY A 30 4.93 2.27 0.62
C GLY A 30 4.81 2.61 -0.86
N GLU A 31 4.44 1.63 -1.69
CA GLU A 31 4.26 1.80 -3.13
C GLU A 31 3.10 2.74 -3.45
N ALA A 32 2.01 2.72 -2.67
CA ALA A 32 0.96 3.73 -2.83
C ALA A 32 1.44 5.15 -2.50
N ALA A 33 2.23 5.32 -1.43
CA ALA A 33 2.80 6.62 -1.09
C ALA A 33 3.75 7.12 -2.21
N LYS A 34 4.63 6.25 -2.73
CA LYS A 34 5.49 6.57 -3.87
C LYS A 34 4.68 6.94 -5.11
N GLY A 35 3.63 6.18 -5.42
CA GLY A 35 2.72 6.45 -6.53
C GLY A 35 2.02 7.81 -6.42
N ILE A 36 1.55 8.16 -5.21
CA ILE A 36 0.96 9.48 -4.94
C ILE A 36 1.99 10.59 -5.20
N LEU A 37 3.22 10.45 -4.71
CA LEU A 37 4.27 11.46 -4.93
C LEU A 37 4.65 11.58 -6.40
N HIS A 38 4.69 10.45 -7.12
CA HIS A 38 4.96 10.40 -8.56
C HIS A 38 3.88 11.14 -9.37
N ILE A 39 2.60 10.78 -9.19
CA ILE A 39 1.47 11.40 -9.91
C ILE A 39 1.45 12.92 -9.67
N LYS A 40 1.83 13.34 -8.47
CA LYS A 40 1.81 14.75 -8.05
C LYS A 40 3.12 15.49 -8.35
N ALA A 41 4.09 14.82 -8.99
CA ALA A 41 5.40 15.35 -9.33
C ALA A 41 6.12 16.00 -8.13
N ILE A 42 6.02 15.38 -6.95
CA ILE A 42 6.67 15.88 -5.73
C ILE A 42 8.04 15.23 -5.60
N ASP A 43 9.10 16.05 -5.62
CA ASP A 43 10.45 15.60 -5.33
C ASP A 43 10.59 15.17 -3.87
N TRP A 44 11.27 14.04 -3.64
CA TRP A 44 11.49 13.51 -2.30
C TRP A 44 12.80 12.73 -2.19
N ALA A 45 13.37 12.70 -0.98
CA ALA A 45 14.55 11.89 -0.69
C ALA A 45 14.17 10.58 0.02
N ALA A 46 14.75 9.48 -0.46
CA ALA A 46 14.53 8.14 0.06
C ALA A 46 15.35 7.87 1.32
N VAL A 47 14.73 7.28 2.33
CA VAL A 47 15.45 6.77 3.49
C VAL A 47 15.08 5.31 3.70
N ARG A 48 16.09 4.43 3.84
CA ARG A 48 15.81 3.01 4.15
C ARG A 48 15.33 2.91 5.58
N LEU A 49 14.26 2.15 5.82
CA LEU A 49 13.87 1.78 7.17
C LEU A 49 14.98 0.92 7.82
N ALA A 50 15.72 1.52 8.74
CA ALA A 50 16.73 0.86 9.57
C ALA A 50 16.14 0.49 10.93
N TYR A 51 15.87 -0.80 11.15
CA TYR A 51 15.19 -1.31 12.37
C TYR A 51 16.02 -1.17 13.65
N ASP A 52 17.34 -1.06 13.51
CA ASP A 52 18.35 -0.94 14.56
C ASP A 52 18.78 0.52 14.81
N SER A 53 18.36 1.47 13.97
CA SER A 53 18.67 2.89 14.15
C SER A 53 17.79 3.54 15.21
N GLU A 54 18.42 3.93 16.33
CA GLU A 54 17.76 4.73 17.36
C GLU A 54 17.42 6.14 16.83
N ALA A 55 18.35 6.76 16.09
CA ALA A 55 18.14 8.08 15.48
C ALA A 55 16.90 8.10 14.56
N LEU A 56 16.73 7.08 13.70
CA LEU A 56 15.53 6.96 12.87
C LEU A 56 14.27 6.79 13.71
N THR A 57 14.35 5.98 14.77
CA THR A 57 13.20 5.76 15.66
C THR A 57 12.77 7.05 16.36
N GLN A 58 13.73 7.85 16.85
CA GLN A 58 13.47 9.14 17.48
C GLN A 58 12.91 10.16 16.48
N TRP A 59 13.46 10.19 15.26
CA TRP A 59 13.03 11.12 14.20
C TRP A 59 11.62 10.80 13.69
N CYS A 60 11.31 9.53 13.44
CA CYS A 60 10.01 9.10 12.92
C CYS A 60 8.93 8.92 14.01
N GLY A 61 9.33 8.81 15.28
CA GLY A 61 8.44 8.50 16.41
C GLY A 61 8.00 7.04 16.51
N HIS A 62 8.28 6.19 15.52
CA HIS A 62 8.02 4.75 15.55
C HIS A 62 8.84 3.98 14.51
N ARG A 63 8.90 2.65 14.65
CA ARG A 63 9.61 1.73 13.73
C ARG A 63 8.66 1.14 12.68
N ASN A 64 8.15 1.99 11.80
CA ASN A 64 7.30 1.57 10.70
C ASN A 64 7.57 2.39 9.45
N ALA A 65 7.11 1.91 8.30
CA ALA A 65 7.18 2.62 7.03
C ALA A 65 5.92 2.33 6.19
N PRO A 66 5.48 3.26 5.32
CA PRO A 66 6.13 4.54 5.03
C PRO A 66 5.99 5.59 6.14
N VAL A 67 6.94 6.52 6.22
CA VAL A 67 6.83 7.74 7.04
C VAL A 67 7.32 8.91 6.22
N ALA A 68 6.46 9.89 5.97
CA ALA A 68 6.79 11.10 5.24
C ALA A 68 7.02 12.28 6.20
N ILE A 69 8.08 13.04 5.96
CA ILE A 69 8.50 14.19 6.78
C ILE A 69 8.83 15.33 5.82
N TYR A 70 8.12 16.45 5.93
CA TYR A 70 8.34 17.65 5.14
C TYR A 70 8.95 18.73 6.02
N ASP A 71 10.14 19.23 5.65
CA ASP A 71 10.89 20.19 6.45
C ASP A 71 10.99 19.75 7.94
N ASP A 72 10.63 20.61 8.89
CA ASP A 72 10.62 20.32 10.33
C ASP A 72 9.22 19.96 10.84
N GLU A 73 8.27 19.66 9.94
CA GLU A 73 6.93 19.26 10.37
C GLU A 73 6.97 17.90 11.08
N ARG A 74 5.97 17.66 11.95
CA ARG A 74 5.79 16.35 12.57
C ARG A 74 5.74 15.23 11.51
N PRO A 75 6.19 14.00 11.79
CA PRO A 75 6.07 12.88 10.85
C PRO A 75 4.63 12.55 10.47
N ARG A 76 4.42 12.06 9.24
CA ARG A 76 3.15 11.50 8.73
C ARG A 76 3.34 10.02 8.47
N ALA A 77 2.61 9.18 9.19
CA ALA A 77 2.77 7.73 9.11
C ALA A 77 1.47 7.01 8.72
N GLY A 78 0.34 7.69 8.85
CA GLY A 78 -0.93 7.20 8.32
C GLY A 78 -1.00 7.35 6.80
N TRP A 79 -1.65 6.40 6.13
CA TRP A 79 -1.90 6.49 4.68
C TRP A 79 -2.61 7.81 4.31
N ALA A 80 -3.62 8.20 5.10
CA ALA A 80 -4.40 9.42 4.89
C ALA A 80 -3.57 10.68 5.19
N GLU A 81 -2.72 10.60 6.20
CA GLU A 81 -1.82 11.69 6.58
C GLU A 81 -0.83 12.01 5.46
N ILE A 82 -0.28 10.98 4.81
CA ILE A 82 0.64 11.12 3.67
C ILE A 82 -0.11 11.66 2.45
N LEU A 83 -1.31 11.16 2.16
CA LEU A 83 -2.15 11.69 1.08
C LEU A 83 -2.46 13.17 1.27
N LEU A 84 -2.93 13.56 2.44
CA LEU A 84 -3.30 14.95 2.75
C LEU A 84 -2.08 15.87 2.76
N LEU A 85 -0.90 15.36 3.17
CA LEU A 85 0.36 16.10 3.01
C LEU A 85 0.64 16.34 1.52
N ALA A 86 0.56 15.31 0.69
CA ALA A 86 0.83 15.43 -0.74
C ALA A 86 -0.17 16.37 -1.43
N GLU A 87 -1.47 16.29 -1.11
CA GLU A 87 -2.51 17.20 -1.61
C GLU A 87 -2.23 18.67 -1.25
N ARG A 88 -1.69 18.92 -0.05
CA ARG A 88 -1.29 20.27 0.37
C ARG A 88 -0.05 20.77 -0.36
N LEU A 89 0.96 19.91 -0.56
CA LEU A 89 2.22 20.27 -1.20
C LEU A 89 2.03 20.51 -2.71
N ALA A 90 1.17 19.74 -3.36
CA ALA A 90 0.83 19.88 -4.76
C ALA A 90 -0.69 19.71 -4.96
N PRO A 91 -1.49 20.79 -4.97
CA PRO A 91 -2.95 20.70 -5.13
C PRO A 91 -3.43 20.16 -6.47
N THR A 92 -2.54 20.07 -7.47
CA THR A 92 -2.88 19.59 -8.83
C THR A 92 -1.79 18.63 -9.32
N PRO A 93 -2.17 17.47 -9.90
CA PRO A 93 -3.53 16.92 -9.98
C PRO A 93 -4.12 16.59 -8.60
N SER A 94 -5.42 16.80 -8.41
CA SER A 94 -6.12 16.43 -7.17
C SER A 94 -6.41 14.94 -7.17
N LEU A 95 -6.06 14.22 -6.10
CA LEU A 95 -6.40 12.80 -5.93
C LEU A 95 -7.64 12.60 -5.05
N LEU A 96 -8.22 13.69 -4.57
CA LEU A 96 -9.48 13.67 -3.83
C LEU A 96 -10.55 14.42 -4.62
N PRO A 97 -11.77 13.85 -4.75
CA PRO A 97 -12.88 14.57 -5.36
C PRO A 97 -13.19 15.88 -4.65
N ALA A 98 -13.65 16.87 -5.43
CA ALA A 98 -14.13 18.16 -4.92
C ALA A 98 -15.54 18.05 -4.34
N ASP A 99 -16.39 17.20 -4.93
CA ASP A 99 -17.72 16.91 -4.40
C ASP A 99 -17.60 16.26 -3.01
N PRO A 100 -18.31 16.77 -1.98
CA PRO A 100 -18.19 16.25 -0.62
C PRO A 100 -18.59 14.78 -0.45
N ALA A 101 -19.59 14.31 -1.19
CA ALA A 101 -20.06 12.92 -1.09
C ALA A 101 -19.06 11.97 -1.74
N ASP A 102 -18.55 12.32 -2.92
CA ASP A 102 -17.50 11.54 -3.59
C ASP A 102 -16.19 11.58 -2.79
N ARG A 103 -15.86 12.70 -2.14
CA ARG A 103 -14.70 12.81 -1.25
C ARG A 103 -14.84 11.89 -0.04
N ALA A 104 -16.02 11.86 0.59
CA ALA A 104 -16.30 10.97 1.70
C ALA A 104 -16.21 9.50 1.27
N LEU A 105 -16.75 9.16 0.09
CA LEU A 105 -16.63 7.83 -0.50
C LEU A 105 -15.18 7.45 -0.78
N ALA A 106 -14.37 8.37 -1.32
CA ALA A 106 -12.96 8.13 -1.60
C ALA A 106 -12.17 7.80 -0.33
N LEU A 107 -12.37 8.57 0.73
CA LEU A 107 -11.73 8.32 2.02
C LEU A 107 -12.22 7.03 2.67
N GLY A 108 -13.52 6.72 2.55
CA GLY A 108 -14.11 5.47 3.04
C GLY A 108 -13.53 4.24 2.34
N LEU A 109 -13.50 4.23 1.00
CA LEU A 109 -12.90 3.14 0.22
C LEU A 109 -11.39 3.01 0.47
N SER A 110 -10.68 4.14 0.59
CA SER A 110 -9.25 4.13 0.94
C SER A 110 -9.02 3.52 2.33
N HIS A 111 -9.91 3.77 3.29
CA HIS A 111 -9.85 3.14 4.61
C HIS A 111 -10.09 1.63 4.53
N GLU A 112 -11.08 1.18 3.77
CA GLU A 112 -11.34 -0.25 3.54
C GLU A 112 -10.16 -0.97 2.86
N ILE A 113 -9.24 -0.26 2.21
CA ILE A 113 -8.01 -0.81 1.63
C ILE A 113 -6.83 -0.74 2.61
N CYS A 114 -6.56 0.45 3.14
CA CYS A 114 -5.31 0.78 3.82
C CYS A 114 -5.39 0.82 5.36
N GLY A 115 -6.60 0.94 5.91
CA GLY A 115 -6.86 1.04 7.34
C GLY A 115 -6.59 -0.26 8.10
N GLU A 116 -6.61 -0.16 9.42
CA GLU A 116 -6.75 -1.34 10.28
C GLU A 116 -8.08 -2.04 9.96
N GLU A 117 -8.08 -3.37 9.94
CA GLU A 117 -9.20 -4.20 9.44
C GLU A 117 -9.59 -4.00 7.96
N GLY A 118 -8.84 -3.17 7.24
CA GLY A 118 -8.90 -3.03 5.78
C GLY A 118 -8.12 -4.13 5.05
N LEU A 119 -8.18 -4.10 3.72
CA LEU A 119 -7.74 -5.19 2.85
C LEU A 119 -6.30 -5.61 3.11
N GLY A 120 -5.38 -4.64 3.18
CA GLY A 120 -3.98 -4.95 3.43
C GLY A 120 -3.71 -5.47 4.84
N TRP A 121 -4.42 -4.94 5.85
CA TRP A 121 -4.30 -5.40 7.23
C TRP A 121 -4.78 -6.85 7.36
N THR A 122 -5.98 -7.12 6.87
CA THR A 122 -6.58 -8.46 6.83
C THR A 122 -5.71 -9.43 6.04
N ARG A 123 -5.24 -9.04 4.85
CA ARG A 123 -4.37 -9.89 4.02
C ARG A 123 -3.06 -10.20 4.71
N ARG A 124 -2.47 -9.25 5.44
CA ARG A 124 -1.28 -9.49 6.27
C ARG A 124 -1.55 -10.56 7.33
N LEU A 125 -2.66 -10.46 8.07
CA LEU A 125 -3.01 -11.43 9.11
C LEU A 125 -3.25 -12.84 8.52
N GLN A 126 -3.89 -12.91 7.35
CA GLN A 126 -4.08 -14.17 6.63
C GLN A 126 -2.74 -14.84 6.28
N LEU A 127 -1.80 -14.08 5.71
CA LEU A 127 -0.47 -14.60 5.35
C LEU A 127 0.38 -14.95 6.57
N VAL A 128 0.20 -14.25 7.68
CA VAL A 128 0.78 -14.60 8.98
C VAL A 128 0.22 -15.93 9.47
N GLN A 129 -1.11 -16.12 9.44
CA GLN A 129 -1.73 -17.37 9.87
C GLN A 129 -1.22 -18.56 9.05
N ALA A 130 -1.24 -18.44 7.71
CA ALA A 130 -0.75 -19.48 6.83
C ALA A 130 0.70 -19.86 7.16
N GLY A 131 1.56 -18.85 7.39
CA GLY A 131 2.96 -19.05 7.75
C GLY A 131 3.15 -19.76 9.10
N LEU A 132 2.34 -19.42 10.10
CA LEU A 132 2.37 -20.08 11.42
C LEU A 132 1.83 -21.52 11.38
N GLN A 133 1.04 -21.87 10.37
CA GLN A 133 0.45 -23.19 10.17
C GLN A 133 1.19 -24.03 9.12
N ASN A 134 2.31 -23.52 8.58
CA ASN A 134 3.05 -24.15 7.46
C ASN A 134 2.17 -24.40 6.22
N ALA A 135 1.18 -23.55 5.97
CA ALA A 135 0.25 -23.63 4.84
C ALA A 135 0.61 -22.65 3.70
N GLY A 136 1.88 -22.26 3.60
CA GLY A 136 2.36 -21.18 2.73
C GLY A 136 2.37 -19.81 3.42
N GLY A 137 2.34 -18.72 2.66
CA GLY A 137 2.35 -17.36 3.19
C GLY A 137 3.74 -16.93 3.66
N PHE A 138 3.80 -16.09 4.71
CA PHE A 138 5.09 -15.58 5.18
C PHE A 138 5.95 -16.69 5.79
N PRO A 139 7.28 -16.71 5.54
CA PRO A 139 8.19 -17.61 6.24
C PRO A 139 8.01 -17.53 7.76
N GLU A 140 8.08 -18.65 8.47
CA GLU A 140 7.69 -18.74 9.89
C GLU A 140 8.30 -17.65 10.78
N ARG A 141 9.60 -17.36 10.59
CA ARG A 141 10.30 -16.29 11.34
C ARG A 141 9.68 -14.91 11.08
N VAL A 142 9.32 -14.61 9.83
CA VAL A 142 8.64 -13.37 9.43
C VAL A 142 7.22 -13.36 9.98
N ALA A 143 6.49 -14.48 9.87
CA ALA A 143 5.14 -14.61 10.41
C ALA A 143 5.10 -14.34 11.92
N LYS A 144 6.01 -14.93 12.71
CA LYS A 144 6.14 -14.69 14.16
C LYS A 144 6.43 -13.21 14.48
N TYR A 145 7.31 -12.57 13.72
CA TYR A 145 7.62 -11.15 13.90
C TYR A 145 6.41 -10.26 13.60
N LEU A 146 5.76 -10.47 12.46
CA LEU A 146 4.58 -9.70 12.04
C LEU A 146 3.39 -9.95 12.96
N ALA A 147 3.21 -11.19 13.45
CA ALA A 147 2.17 -11.55 14.40
C ALA A 147 2.25 -10.70 15.68
N LYS A 148 3.45 -10.62 16.27
CA LYS A 148 3.71 -9.80 17.46
C LYS A 148 3.51 -8.30 17.17
N LYS A 149 3.97 -7.82 16.02
CA LYS A 149 3.94 -6.40 15.67
C LYS A 149 2.53 -5.89 15.36
N TYR A 150 1.70 -6.69 14.71
CA TYR A 150 0.40 -6.27 14.16
C TYR A 150 -0.79 -6.93 14.85
N GLY A 151 -0.63 -7.35 16.11
CA GLY A 151 -1.75 -7.80 16.94
C GLY A 151 -2.45 -9.05 16.44
N TYR A 152 -1.73 -9.99 15.82
CA TYR A 152 -2.31 -11.26 15.40
C TYR A 152 -2.90 -12.01 16.59
N ARG A 153 -4.13 -12.50 16.40
CA ARG A 153 -4.82 -13.44 17.27
C ARG A 153 -5.35 -14.59 16.41
N PRO A 154 -5.38 -15.85 16.92
CA PRO A 154 -5.88 -16.99 16.15
C PRO A 154 -7.26 -16.77 15.55
N GLU A 155 -8.16 -16.10 16.27
CA GLU A 155 -9.51 -15.81 15.82
C GLU A 155 -9.52 -14.81 14.65
N ALA A 156 -8.69 -13.77 14.74
CA ALA A 156 -8.55 -12.76 13.69
C ALA A 156 -7.93 -13.33 12.42
N GLY A 157 -6.94 -14.22 12.55
CA GLY A 157 -6.35 -14.92 11.41
C GLY A 157 -7.34 -15.88 10.75
N ALA A 158 -8.14 -16.60 11.52
CA ALA A 158 -9.18 -17.50 10.99
C ALA A 158 -10.29 -16.74 10.26
N ALA A 159 -10.65 -15.54 10.74
CA ALA A 159 -11.62 -14.68 10.08
C ALA A 159 -11.05 -13.90 8.86
N ALA A 160 -9.72 -13.85 8.71
CA ALA A 160 -9.07 -12.98 7.74
C ALA A 160 -9.45 -13.33 6.28
N GLY A 161 -9.55 -14.61 5.93
CA GLY A 161 -9.94 -15.03 4.57
C GLY A 161 -11.34 -14.51 4.19
N ALA A 162 -12.30 -14.63 5.10
CA ALA A 162 -13.66 -14.14 4.88
C ALA A 162 -13.74 -12.62 4.74
N ARG A 163 -13.02 -11.90 5.60
CA ARG A 163 -12.95 -10.43 5.52
C ARG A 163 -12.26 -9.96 4.24
N ALA A 164 -11.17 -10.61 3.82
CA ALA A 164 -10.48 -10.28 2.57
C ALA A 164 -11.40 -10.51 1.36
N ALA A 165 -12.12 -11.64 1.33
CA ALA A 165 -13.07 -11.94 0.26
C ALA A 165 -14.22 -10.91 0.18
N GLN A 166 -14.77 -10.49 1.32
CA GLN A 166 -15.78 -9.44 1.37
C GLN A 166 -15.26 -8.12 0.78
N LEU A 167 -14.07 -7.69 1.19
CA LEU A 167 -13.44 -6.46 0.73
C LEU A 167 -13.15 -6.48 -0.78
N LEU A 168 -12.58 -7.59 -1.28
CA LEU A 168 -12.36 -7.78 -2.72
C LEU A 168 -13.68 -7.71 -3.49
N GLY A 169 -14.74 -8.35 -2.98
CA GLY A 169 -16.08 -8.30 -3.57
C GLY A 169 -16.66 -6.88 -3.63
N THR A 170 -16.55 -6.10 -2.56
CA THR A 170 -16.98 -4.70 -2.52
C THR A 170 -16.24 -3.86 -3.56
N LEU A 171 -14.92 -3.99 -3.64
CA LEU A 171 -14.10 -3.26 -4.61
C LEU A 171 -14.43 -3.68 -6.06
N ALA A 172 -14.63 -4.97 -6.31
CA ALA A 172 -14.97 -5.48 -7.63
C ALA A 172 -16.36 -4.99 -8.08
N ALA A 173 -17.36 -5.04 -7.20
CA ALA A 173 -18.70 -4.54 -7.48
C ALA A 173 -18.68 -3.03 -7.79
N ARG A 174 -17.87 -2.26 -7.06
CA ARG A 174 -17.71 -0.83 -7.33
C ARG A 174 -17.12 -0.55 -8.70
N LEU A 175 -16.03 -1.23 -9.07
CA LEU A 175 -15.45 -1.10 -10.41
C LEU A 175 -16.41 -1.55 -11.51
N ALA A 176 -17.18 -2.62 -11.29
CA ALA A 176 -18.17 -3.08 -12.27
C ALA A 176 -19.23 -2.01 -12.52
N ALA A 177 -19.79 -1.42 -11.47
CA ALA A 177 -20.76 -0.32 -11.58
C ALA A 177 -20.16 0.92 -12.27
N GLN A 178 -18.89 1.25 -12.02
CA GLN A 178 -18.21 2.35 -12.70
C GLN A 178 -17.99 2.06 -14.19
N ARG A 179 -17.63 0.82 -14.56
CA ARG A 179 -17.49 0.41 -15.97
C ARG A 179 -18.81 0.44 -16.72
N GLU A 180 -19.91 0.02 -16.09
CA GLU A 180 -21.25 0.15 -16.66
C GLU A 180 -21.63 1.61 -16.91
N ALA A 181 -21.14 2.52 -16.06
CA ALA A 181 -21.27 3.97 -16.24
C ALA A 181 -20.20 4.59 -17.16
N GLY A 182 -19.35 3.79 -17.80
CA GLY A 182 -18.33 4.24 -18.75
C GLY A 182 -17.00 4.70 -18.15
N SER A 183 -16.76 4.46 -16.85
CA SER A 183 -15.52 4.82 -16.16
C SER A 183 -14.60 3.62 -15.87
N SER A 184 -13.29 3.87 -15.92
CA SER A 184 -12.25 2.90 -15.54
C SER A 184 -11.78 3.02 -14.09
N TYR A 185 -12.24 4.05 -13.36
CA TYR A 185 -11.80 4.39 -12.01
C TYR A 185 -12.85 4.02 -10.96
N TYR A 186 -12.47 4.06 -9.68
CA TYR A 186 -13.40 3.77 -8.58
C TYR A 186 -14.46 4.85 -8.37
N ILE A 187 -14.19 6.11 -8.72
CA ILE A 187 -15.08 7.24 -8.46
C ILE A 187 -15.02 8.24 -9.61
N GLY A 188 -16.18 8.56 -10.19
CA GLY A 188 -16.26 9.51 -11.29
C GLY A 188 -15.54 8.98 -12.54
N ASP A 189 -15.04 9.88 -13.37
CA ASP A 189 -14.37 9.59 -14.65
C ASP A 189 -12.85 9.83 -14.61
N SER A 190 -12.30 10.08 -13.42
CA SER A 190 -10.90 10.45 -13.24
C SER A 190 -10.23 9.72 -12.09
N LEU A 191 -8.90 9.71 -12.13
CA LEU A 191 -8.04 9.10 -11.13
C LEU A 191 -8.26 9.71 -9.73
N THR A 192 -8.41 8.85 -8.73
CA THR A 192 -8.41 9.22 -7.31
C THR A 192 -7.37 8.43 -6.51
N ALA A 193 -7.18 8.79 -5.24
CA ALA A 193 -6.32 8.05 -4.34
C ALA A 193 -6.76 6.57 -4.18
N VAL A 194 -8.05 6.27 -4.31
CA VAL A 194 -8.59 4.90 -4.17
C VAL A 194 -7.96 3.97 -5.22
N ASP A 195 -7.81 4.45 -6.45
CA ASP A 195 -7.23 3.69 -7.56
C ASP A 195 -5.75 3.37 -7.30
N VAL A 196 -5.00 4.36 -6.79
CA VAL A 196 -3.59 4.18 -6.40
C VAL A 196 -3.44 3.15 -5.29
N TYR A 197 -4.27 3.26 -4.24
CA TYR A 197 -4.27 2.31 -3.14
C TYR A 197 -4.67 0.91 -3.61
N SER A 198 -5.73 0.79 -4.40
CA SER A 198 -6.16 -0.52 -4.92
C SER A 198 -5.05 -1.19 -5.72
N ALA A 199 -4.45 -0.48 -6.69
CA ALA A 199 -3.38 -1.01 -7.52
C ALA A 199 -2.14 -1.45 -6.71
N ALA A 200 -1.71 -0.65 -5.74
CA ALA A 200 -0.57 -1.00 -4.89
C ALA A 200 -0.83 -2.24 -4.03
N PHE A 201 -2.03 -2.36 -3.44
CA PHE A 201 -2.37 -3.47 -2.55
C PHE A 201 -2.68 -4.78 -3.28
N MET A 202 -3.07 -4.74 -4.56
CA MET A 202 -3.23 -5.96 -5.36
C MET A 202 -1.94 -6.79 -5.46
N ALA A 203 -0.76 -6.19 -5.23
CA ALA A 203 0.50 -6.92 -5.19
C ALA A 203 0.52 -8.04 -4.13
N MET A 204 -0.23 -7.90 -3.02
CA MET A 204 -0.33 -8.91 -1.96
C MET A 204 -1.24 -10.11 -2.32
N PHE A 205 -1.86 -10.09 -3.50
CA PHE A 205 -2.74 -11.15 -4.02
C PHE A 205 -2.20 -11.71 -5.33
N ALA A 206 -1.81 -10.83 -6.23
CA ALA A 206 -1.15 -11.16 -7.48
C ALA A 206 -0.10 -10.06 -7.73
N PRO A 207 1.17 -10.29 -7.41
CA PRO A 207 2.22 -9.34 -7.79
C PRO A 207 2.34 -9.22 -9.31
N LEU A 208 2.86 -8.09 -9.79
CA LEU A 208 3.25 -7.98 -11.20
C LEU A 208 4.31 -9.05 -11.54
N PRO A 209 4.44 -9.45 -12.82
CA PRO A 209 5.47 -10.37 -13.27
C PRO A 209 6.88 -9.96 -12.82
N ALA A 210 7.78 -10.93 -12.64
CA ALA A 210 9.12 -10.67 -12.11
C ALA A 210 9.90 -9.54 -12.84
N PRO A 211 9.86 -9.42 -14.19
CA PRO A 211 10.53 -8.31 -14.87
C PRO A 211 9.97 -6.91 -14.56
N GLN A 212 8.74 -6.85 -14.04
CA GLN A 212 8.07 -5.60 -13.65
C GLN A 212 8.13 -5.35 -12.14
N CYS A 213 8.48 -6.35 -11.34
CA CYS A 213 8.59 -6.23 -9.89
C CYS A 213 9.58 -7.26 -9.34
N GLU A 214 10.84 -6.85 -9.26
CA GLU A 214 11.98 -7.69 -8.82
C GLU A 214 12.05 -7.82 -7.29
N MET A 215 11.02 -8.43 -6.69
CA MET A 215 11.02 -8.74 -5.25
C MET A 215 11.72 -10.07 -4.96
N ASP A 216 12.14 -10.26 -3.70
CA ASP A 216 12.65 -11.54 -3.20
C ASP A 216 11.65 -12.69 -3.45
N ALA A 217 12.15 -13.83 -3.93
CA ALA A 217 11.39 -15.04 -4.20
C ALA A 217 10.53 -15.47 -2.99
N ALA A 218 11.04 -15.39 -1.76
CA ALA A 218 10.26 -15.75 -0.57
C ALA A 218 9.07 -14.79 -0.35
N THR A 219 9.24 -13.51 -0.65
CA THR A 219 8.16 -12.51 -0.59
C THR A 219 7.12 -12.76 -1.67
N ARG A 220 7.58 -13.08 -2.89
CA ARG A 220 6.69 -13.41 -4.02
C ARG A 220 5.82 -14.62 -3.72
N VAL A 221 6.42 -15.72 -3.25
CA VAL A 221 5.69 -16.94 -2.84
C VAL A 221 4.65 -16.61 -1.76
N ALA A 222 5.00 -15.78 -0.78
CA ALA A 222 4.05 -15.37 0.24
C ALA A 222 2.86 -14.60 -0.34
N PHE A 223 3.10 -13.62 -1.22
CA PHE A 223 2.03 -12.81 -1.84
C PHE A 223 1.15 -13.62 -2.81
N GLU A 224 1.73 -14.60 -3.49
CA GLU A 224 1.00 -15.52 -4.40
C GLU A 224 0.23 -16.62 -3.65
N THR A 225 0.47 -16.82 -2.34
CA THR A 225 -0.26 -17.81 -1.55
C THR A 225 -1.72 -17.39 -1.33
N ARG A 226 -2.67 -18.10 -1.94
CA ARG A 226 -4.11 -17.84 -1.81
C ARG A 226 -4.86 -19.12 -1.43
N ASP A 227 -5.79 -19.00 -0.48
CA ASP A 227 -6.75 -20.07 -0.23
C ASP A 227 -7.88 -20.03 -1.28
N SER A 228 -8.70 -21.08 -1.33
CA SER A 228 -9.79 -21.19 -2.31
C SER A 228 -10.79 -20.04 -2.24
N GLN A 229 -11.03 -19.52 -1.03
CA GLN A 229 -11.95 -18.40 -0.81
C GLN A 229 -11.40 -17.10 -1.39
N THR A 230 -10.11 -16.83 -1.19
CA THR A 230 -9.43 -15.65 -1.74
C THR A 230 -9.31 -15.74 -3.25
N GLU A 231 -9.00 -16.92 -3.78
CA GLU A 231 -8.97 -17.17 -5.23
C GLU A 231 -10.32 -16.86 -5.87
N ALA A 232 -11.42 -17.35 -5.29
CA ALA A 232 -12.76 -17.11 -5.79
C ALA A 232 -13.19 -15.64 -5.72
N ALA A 233 -12.71 -14.90 -4.72
CA ALA A 233 -13.06 -13.48 -4.53
C ALA A 233 -12.20 -12.51 -5.35
N LEU A 234 -11.02 -12.94 -5.83
CA LEU A 234 -10.11 -12.10 -6.62
C LEU A 234 -10.61 -11.94 -8.06
N ALA A 235 -11.66 -11.14 -8.23
CA ALA A 235 -12.28 -10.92 -9.53
C ALA A 235 -11.29 -10.30 -10.54
N PRO A 236 -11.27 -10.77 -11.82
CA PRO A 236 -10.34 -10.27 -12.84
C PRO A 236 -10.35 -8.75 -13.06
N ILE A 237 -11.49 -8.10 -12.80
CA ILE A 237 -11.64 -6.64 -12.89
C ILE A 237 -10.66 -5.87 -11.99
N LEU A 238 -10.32 -6.43 -10.82
CA LEU A 238 -9.36 -5.83 -9.89
C LEU A 238 -7.95 -5.83 -10.46
N LEU A 239 -7.54 -6.94 -11.07
CA LEU A 239 -6.23 -7.09 -11.70
C LEU A 239 -6.12 -6.26 -12.98
N ALA A 240 -7.19 -6.23 -13.78
CA ALA A 240 -7.26 -5.36 -14.96
C ALA A 240 -7.17 -3.87 -14.58
N HIS A 241 -7.78 -3.46 -13.47
CA HIS A 241 -7.64 -2.10 -12.95
C HIS A 241 -6.22 -1.82 -12.45
N ARG A 242 -5.61 -2.73 -11.69
CA ARG A 242 -4.18 -2.63 -11.30
C ARG A 242 -3.28 -2.45 -12.53
N ASP A 243 -3.47 -3.26 -13.57
CA ASP A 243 -2.62 -3.23 -14.76
C ASP A 243 -2.79 -1.91 -15.53
N MET A 244 -4.02 -1.41 -15.64
CA MET A 244 -4.30 -0.08 -16.17
C MET A 244 -3.56 1.01 -15.38
N MET A 245 -3.62 0.95 -14.04
CA MET A 245 -2.97 1.93 -13.17
C MET A 245 -1.44 1.98 -13.36
N TYR A 246 -0.75 0.84 -13.42
CA TYR A 246 0.69 0.82 -13.72
C TYR A 246 1.03 1.17 -15.18
N ALA A 247 0.13 0.89 -16.12
CA ALA A 247 0.37 1.26 -17.52
C ALA A 247 0.23 2.77 -17.77
N GLN A 248 -0.63 3.46 -17.02
CA GLN A 248 -1.03 4.83 -17.34
C GLN A 248 -0.61 5.88 -16.30
N HIS A 249 -0.44 5.50 -15.03
CA HIS A 249 -0.35 6.48 -13.93
C HIS A 249 0.77 6.22 -12.91
N LEU A 250 1.23 4.98 -12.78
CA LEU A 250 2.20 4.61 -11.75
C LEU A 250 3.49 4.10 -12.36
N GLU A 251 4.58 4.35 -11.68
CA GLU A 251 5.85 3.67 -11.92
C GLU A 251 5.81 2.26 -11.35
N LEU A 252 6.68 1.40 -11.88
CA LEU A 252 6.76 0.01 -11.46
C LEU A 252 7.21 -0.12 -9.99
N PRO A 253 6.68 -1.10 -9.24
CA PRO A 253 7.08 -1.25 -7.85
C PRO A 253 8.56 -1.59 -7.75
N LEU A 254 9.22 -1.05 -6.72
CA LEU A 254 10.68 -1.19 -6.50
C LEU A 254 11.57 -0.47 -7.55
N SER A 255 11.01 0.22 -8.55
CA SER A 255 11.78 1.11 -9.42
C SER A 255 11.92 2.53 -8.85
N LEU A 256 10.98 2.92 -7.98
CA LEU A 256 10.92 4.17 -7.21
C LEU A 256 11.38 4.04 -5.77
#